data_AF-A0A4V1ZVU4-F1
#
_entry.id   AF-A0A4V1ZVU4-F1
#
_cell.length_a   1.000
_cell.length_b   1.000
_cell.length_c   1.000
_cell.angle_alpha   90.00
_cell.angle_beta   90.00
_cell.angle_gamma   90.00
#
_symmetry.space_group_name_H-M   'P 1'
#
loop_
_entity.id
_entity.type
_entity.pdbx_description
1 polymer ?
#
loop_
_entity_poly.entity_id
_entity_poly.type
_entity_poly.pdbx_seq_one_letter_code
_entity_poly.pdbx_strand_id
1 'polypeptide(L)'
;MKRNFTSLSFRYLLPVLLLFPIAQADAVYTQVALTGFTQDVVANGVGLPSTSTTSAFDNTAYTLVAQNYQASGTGPVPTFFLPNSGTINSITTTGLSWQLASYTGNNSLRLVANNSTGTLTFGTTGLTGDIYVLGAAGDGGTAGVNATFKVNFSDGTFQQFTGVNFGDWYNGSPVAIQGIGRANRTNGVLDGTTTNPRLYEKKLTLSLSNYGKTITNILVTKNTAAGYLNIMGITVDHQTCLPVMGLNATGTTTTSSNLAWTAPVSTQGYEYAITTSATPPASGTFISTNSFNPTTLNAGTTYYLHVRNSCGSGSFSVWNSYSFSTLVCPTAGAPVTSNNIPGSVTITWPGSTDPAIALYQ
;
A
#
# COMPACT_ATOMS: atom_id res chain seq x y z
N MET A 1 76.54 -10.29 -22.51
CA MET A 1 75.35 -9.52 -22.94
C MET A 1 74.11 -10.31 -22.50
N LYS A 2 73.68 -10.17 -21.24
CA LYS A 2 72.52 -10.88 -20.67
C LYS A 2 71.28 -9.99 -20.82
N ARG A 3 70.25 -10.46 -21.51
CA ARG A 3 68.96 -9.76 -21.68
C ARG A 3 68.01 -10.17 -20.55
N ASN A 4 67.53 -9.19 -19.79
CA ASN A 4 66.48 -9.38 -18.79
C ASN A 4 65.11 -9.38 -19.47
N PHE A 5 64.28 -10.38 -19.17
CA PHE A 5 62.86 -10.40 -19.51
C PHE A 5 62.05 -9.98 -18.27
N THR A 6 61.28 -8.92 -18.37
CA THR A 6 60.29 -8.51 -17.36
C THR A 6 58.96 -9.17 -17.69
N SER A 7 58.36 -9.88 -16.73
CA SER A 7 57.03 -10.46 -16.89
C SER A 7 55.95 -9.39 -16.69
N LEU A 8 55.03 -9.28 -17.65
CA LEU A 8 53.79 -8.52 -17.48
C LEU A 8 52.82 -9.37 -16.66
N SER A 9 52.45 -8.89 -15.48
CA SER A 9 51.38 -9.48 -14.67
C SER A 9 50.03 -8.98 -15.18
N PHE A 10 49.24 -9.91 -15.74
CA PHE A 10 47.85 -9.65 -16.14
C PHE A 10 46.99 -9.64 -14.87
N ARG A 11 46.60 -8.46 -14.39
CA ARG A 11 45.63 -8.33 -13.30
C ARG A 11 44.22 -8.47 -13.87
N TYR A 12 43.54 -9.55 -13.51
CA TYR A 12 42.10 -9.71 -13.76
C TYR A 12 41.33 -8.56 -13.10
N LEU A 13 40.69 -7.70 -13.90
CA LEU A 13 39.67 -6.79 -13.41
C LEU A 13 38.43 -7.64 -13.06
N LEU A 14 38.13 -7.79 -11.77
CA LEU A 14 36.81 -8.21 -11.32
C LEU A 14 35.81 -7.12 -11.72
N PRO A 15 34.70 -7.42 -12.40
CA PRO A 15 33.65 -6.43 -12.61
C PRO A 15 33.03 -6.12 -11.24
N VAL A 16 33.22 -4.89 -10.77
CA VAL A 16 32.45 -4.35 -9.66
C VAL A 16 31.01 -4.23 -10.14
N LEU A 17 30.16 -5.17 -9.73
CA LEU A 17 28.72 -5.06 -9.90
C LEU A 17 28.25 -3.91 -9.01
N LEU A 18 28.21 -2.70 -9.57
CA LEU A 18 27.54 -1.55 -8.97
C LEU A 18 26.05 -1.90 -8.88
N LEU A 19 25.63 -2.41 -7.72
CA LEU A 19 24.22 -2.40 -7.34
C LEU A 19 23.80 -0.94 -7.21
N PHE A 20 23.23 -0.39 -8.27
CA PHE A 20 22.46 0.83 -8.14
C PHE A 20 21.25 0.51 -7.24
N PRO A 21 21.04 1.24 -6.15
CA PRO A 21 19.83 1.07 -5.36
C PRO A 21 18.64 1.33 -6.27
N ILE A 22 17.72 0.38 -6.34
CA ILE A 22 16.45 0.56 -7.03
C ILE A 22 15.68 1.59 -6.21
N ALA A 23 15.57 2.81 -6.75
CA ALA A 23 14.79 3.87 -6.11
C ALA A 23 13.29 3.57 -6.29
N GLN A 24 12.65 3.11 -5.22
CA GLN A 24 11.21 2.93 -5.14
C GLN A 24 10.58 4.21 -4.54
N ALA A 25 9.25 4.32 -4.58
CA ALA A 25 8.60 5.28 -3.69
C ALA A 25 8.99 4.91 -2.25
N ASP A 26 9.73 5.78 -1.56
CA ASP A 26 10.12 5.54 -0.18
C ASP A 26 8.88 5.62 0.70
N ALA A 27 8.60 4.55 1.44
CA ALA A 27 7.54 4.55 2.42
C ALA A 27 7.94 5.48 3.59
N VAL A 28 7.09 6.45 3.92
CA VAL A 28 7.30 7.41 5.01
C VAL A 28 6.25 7.17 6.09
N TYR A 29 6.43 6.10 6.85
CA TYR A 29 5.49 5.73 7.91
C TYR A 29 5.50 6.77 9.03
N THR A 30 4.42 7.56 9.08
CA THR A 30 4.21 8.62 10.05
C THR A 30 3.15 8.19 11.04
N GLN A 31 3.55 8.03 12.30
CA GLN A 31 2.65 7.72 13.40
C GLN A 31 1.63 8.84 13.59
N VAL A 32 0.37 8.47 13.85
CA VAL A 32 -0.71 9.45 14.01
C VAL A 32 -1.09 9.55 15.48
N ALA A 33 -1.04 10.76 16.03
CA ALA A 33 -1.70 11.04 17.30
C ALA A 33 -3.22 11.02 17.08
N LEU A 34 -3.94 10.20 17.83
CA LEU A 34 -5.38 9.99 17.65
C LEU A 34 -6.17 10.40 18.89
N THR A 35 -7.38 10.91 18.65
CA THR A 35 -8.43 11.03 19.66
C THR A 35 -9.67 10.24 19.23
N GLY A 36 -10.60 10.03 20.15
CA GLY A 36 -11.84 9.28 19.86
C GLY A 36 -11.82 7.80 20.27
N PHE A 37 -10.76 7.35 20.97
CA PHE A 37 -10.77 6.06 21.66
C PHE A 37 -11.89 6.04 22.73
N THR A 38 -12.58 4.91 22.85
CA THR A 38 -13.82 4.80 23.63
C THR A 38 -13.69 3.94 24.88
N GLN A 39 -12.68 3.07 24.94
CA GLN A 39 -12.46 2.16 26.06
C GLN A 39 -10.98 2.02 26.36
N ASP A 40 -10.67 1.81 27.64
CA ASP A 40 -9.37 1.32 28.10
C ASP A 40 -9.42 -0.20 28.20
N VAL A 41 -8.54 -0.87 27.45
CA VAL A 41 -8.41 -2.34 27.37
C VAL A 41 -6.98 -2.80 27.68
N VAL A 42 -6.17 -1.97 28.36
CA VAL A 42 -4.80 -2.30 28.73
C VAL A 42 -4.62 -2.19 30.24
N ALA A 43 -4.51 -3.32 30.91
CA ALA A 43 -4.26 -3.35 32.34
C ALA A 43 -2.83 -2.90 32.63
N ASN A 44 -2.69 -2.01 33.61
CA ASN A 44 -1.42 -1.44 34.04
C ASN A 44 -1.41 -1.19 35.55
N GLY A 45 -0.22 -1.07 36.11
CA GLY A 45 -0.01 -0.81 37.54
C GLY A 45 -0.41 -1.98 38.46
N VAL A 46 -0.53 -1.67 39.75
CA VAL A 46 -0.87 -2.67 40.78
C VAL A 46 -2.37 -2.66 41.07
N GLY A 47 -3.01 -3.82 40.97
CA GLY A 47 -4.45 -4.00 41.22
C GLY A 47 -5.07 -4.98 40.22
N LEU A 48 -6.34 -5.35 40.44
CA LEU A 48 -7.05 -6.16 39.44
C LEU A 48 -7.19 -5.37 38.14
N PRO A 49 -7.17 -6.01 36.96
CA PRO A 49 -7.29 -5.27 35.70
C PRO A 49 -8.58 -4.44 35.60
N SER A 50 -9.65 -4.84 36.29
CA SER A 50 -10.90 -4.08 36.36
C SER A 50 -10.76 -2.69 37.03
N THR A 51 -9.70 -2.44 37.78
CA THR A 51 -9.44 -1.12 38.39
C THR A 51 -8.68 -0.17 37.47
N SER A 52 -7.99 -0.69 36.45
CA SER A 52 -7.24 0.10 35.47
C SER A 52 -7.82 0.06 34.06
N THR A 53 -8.84 -0.77 33.80
CA THR A 53 -9.49 -0.88 32.47
C THR A 53 -10.98 -0.64 32.55
N THR A 54 -11.53 0.07 31.57
CA THR A 54 -12.99 0.30 31.46
C THR A 54 -13.72 -0.87 30.81
N SER A 55 -13.02 -1.70 30.03
CA SER A 55 -13.61 -2.85 29.34
C SER A 55 -12.62 -4.00 29.12
N ALA A 56 -13.13 -5.20 28.90
CA ALA A 56 -12.37 -6.30 28.31
C ALA A 56 -12.11 -6.07 26.82
N PHE A 57 -11.06 -6.70 26.31
CA PHE A 57 -10.76 -6.80 24.89
C PHE A 57 -11.76 -7.72 24.18
N ASP A 58 -12.21 -8.78 24.87
CA ASP A 58 -13.14 -9.81 24.40
C ASP A 58 -14.38 -9.94 25.32
N ASN A 59 -15.17 -11.02 25.18
CA ASN A 59 -16.32 -11.36 26.03
C ASN A 59 -15.97 -12.25 27.22
N THR A 60 -14.76 -12.82 27.25
CA THR A 60 -14.33 -13.75 28.31
C THR A 60 -13.60 -13.04 29.44
N ALA A 61 -13.79 -11.73 29.52
CA ALA A 61 -13.23 -10.82 30.50
C ALA A 61 -11.70 -10.69 30.44
N TYR A 62 -11.05 -10.98 29.32
CA TYR A 62 -9.61 -10.76 29.18
C TYR A 62 -9.30 -9.38 28.59
N THR A 63 -8.17 -8.83 29.00
CA THR A 63 -7.66 -7.52 28.56
C THR A 63 -6.16 -7.62 28.28
N LEU A 64 -5.61 -6.75 27.43
CA LEU A 64 -4.16 -6.70 27.20
C LEU A 64 -3.44 -6.18 28.46
N VAL A 65 -2.13 -6.40 28.57
CA VAL A 65 -1.36 -6.00 29.75
C VAL A 65 -0.16 -5.14 29.36
N ALA A 66 0.08 -4.07 30.12
CA ALA A 66 1.32 -3.32 30.12
C ALA A 66 2.39 -4.05 30.93
N GLN A 67 3.67 -3.74 30.69
CA GLN A 67 4.78 -4.40 31.39
C GLN A 67 4.75 -4.21 32.91
N ASN A 68 4.20 -3.08 33.38
CA ASN A 68 4.13 -2.73 34.79
C ASN A 68 2.89 -3.28 35.52
N TYR A 69 2.07 -4.11 34.88
CA TYR A 69 0.88 -4.68 35.50
C TYR A 69 1.23 -5.77 36.53
N GLN A 70 0.62 -5.72 37.70
CA GLN A 70 0.60 -6.82 38.67
C GLN A 70 -0.75 -6.87 39.38
N ALA A 71 -1.34 -8.06 39.54
CA ALA A 71 -2.61 -8.22 40.26
C ALA A 71 -2.53 -7.79 41.75
N SER A 72 -1.33 -7.89 42.34
CA SER A 72 -0.99 -7.42 43.68
C SER A 72 0.48 -6.97 43.72
N GLY A 73 0.88 -6.20 44.73
CA GLY A 73 2.25 -5.66 44.83
C GLY A 73 3.35 -6.73 44.99
N THR A 74 2.98 -7.98 45.27
CA THR A 74 3.87 -9.15 45.32
C THR A 74 3.51 -10.20 44.26
N GLY A 75 2.60 -9.88 43.35
CA GLY A 75 2.13 -10.77 42.32
C GLY A 75 3.13 -10.95 41.18
N PRO A 76 2.93 -11.96 40.32
CA PRO A 76 3.78 -12.18 39.16
C PRO A 76 3.75 -10.98 38.22
N VAL A 77 4.89 -10.67 37.62
CA VAL A 77 5.00 -9.70 36.53
C VAL A 77 4.71 -10.37 35.18
N PRO A 78 4.24 -9.65 34.16
CA PRO A 78 3.92 -10.23 32.87
C PRO A 78 5.19 -10.64 32.13
N THR A 79 5.23 -11.88 31.62
CA THR A 79 6.27 -12.31 30.67
C THR A 79 6.02 -11.79 29.26
N PHE A 80 4.74 -11.62 28.92
CA PHE A 80 4.25 -11.11 27.63
C PHE A 80 3.45 -9.84 27.91
N PHE A 81 3.72 -8.77 27.17
CA PHE A 81 3.14 -7.45 27.43
C PHE A 81 3.24 -6.54 26.21
N LEU A 82 2.41 -5.50 26.19
CA LEU A 82 2.59 -4.37 25.29
C LEU A 82 3.81 -3.53 25.72
N PRO A 83 4.61 -3.00 24.78
CA PRO A 83 5.77 -2.15 25.09
C PRO A 83 5.39 -0.91 25.90
N ASN A 84 6.19 -0.56 26.91
CA ASN A 84 5.96 0.64 27.73
C ASN A 84 6.05 1.96 26.95
N SER A 85 6.78 1.99 25.85
CA SER A 85 6.81 3.16 24.95
C SER A 85 5.48 3.40 24.23
N GLY A 86 4.59 2.40 24.20
CA GLY A 86 3.41 2.40 23.32
C GLY A 86 3.76 2.25 21.85
N THR A 87 5.04 2.20 21.48
CA THR A 87 5.48 2.02 20.09
C THR A 87 5.42 0.56 19.70
N ILE A 88 4.63 0.25 18.67
CA ILE A 88 4.53 -1.07 18.07
C ILE A 88 5.26 -1.03 16.73
N ASN A 89 6.35 -1.78 16.60
CA ASN A 89 7.01 -1.99 15.30
C ASN A 89 6.40 -3.22 14.63
N SER A 90 5.99 -3.09 13.37
CA SER A 90 5.46 -4.23 12.63
C SER A 90 6.55 -5.28 12.45
N ILE A 91 6.21 -6.54 12.75
CA ILE A 91 7.06 -7.68 12.42
C ILE A 91 6.89 -8.14 10.96
N THR A 92 5.82 -7.70 10.29
CA THR A 92 5.51 -8.08 8.90
C THR A 92 6.00 -7.04 7.90
N THR A 93 5.83 -5.75 8.20
CA THR A 93 6.15 -4.65 7.29
C THR A 93 7.33 -3.84 7.83
N THR A 94 8.50 -3.97 7.20
CA THR A 94 9.73 -3.25 7.59
C THR A 94 9.52 -1.74 7.66
N GLY A 95 9.93 -1.12 8.77
CA GLY A 95 9.86 0.33 8.99
C GLY A 95 8.48 0.83 9.46
N LEU A 96 7.42 0.04 9.32
CA LEU A 96 6.09 0.42 9.79
C LEU A 96 6.02 0.35 11.32
N SER A 97 5.55 1.42 11.93
CA SER A 97 5.29 1.45 13.37
C SER A 97 4.04 2.24 13.71
N TRP A 98 3.43 1.94 14.85
CA TRP A 98 2.30 2.68 15.42
C TRP A 98 2.67 3.21 16.80
N GLN A 99 2.04 4.32 17.18
CA GLN A 99 2.03 4.80 18.56
C GLN A 99 0.65 4.50 19.17
N LEU A 100 0.62 3.66 20.20
CA LEU A 100 -0.57 3.43 21.00
C LEU A 100 -0.90 4.66 21.85
N ALA A 101 -2.17 4.84 22.15
CA ALA A 101 -2.63 5.76 23.18
C ALA A 101 -2.16 5.32 24.58
N SER A 102 -2.23 6.25 25.53
CA SER A 102 -1.84 6.00 26.93
C SER A 102 -2.57 4.79 27.51
N TYR A 103 -1.86 3.98 28.29
CA TYR A 103 -2.44 2.84 29.04
C TYR A 103 -3.19 3.26 30.31
N THR A 104 -3.31 4.56 30.59
CA THR A 104 -4.05 5.09 31.76
C THR A 104 -5.37 5.75 31.39
N GLY A 105 -5.83 5.53 30.16
CA GLY A 105 -7.06 6.09 29.63
C GLY A 105 -7.49 5.34 28.37
N ASN A 106 -8.54 5.81 27.72
CA ASN A 106 -9.08 5.13 26.56
C ASN A 106 -8.01 4.94 25.46
N ASN A 107 -7.78 3.68 25.09
CA ASN A 107 -6.74 3.25 24.16
C ASN A 107 -7.23 2.28 23.07
N SER A 108 -8.53 1.98 23.06
CA SER A 108 -9.20 1.21 22.02
C SER A 108 -10.46 1.93 21.53
N LEU A 109 -10.62 2.01 20.21
CA LEU A 109 -11.93 2.23 19.61
C LEU A 109 -12.59 0.85 19.59
N ARG A 110 -13.41 0.61 20.62
CA ARG A 110 -14.05 -0.68 20.83
C ARG A 110 -15.48 -0.66 20.30
N LEU A 111 -15.75 -1.45 19.27
CA LEU A 111 -17.08 -1.58 18.67
C LEU A 111 -17.65 -2.97 18.95
N VAL A 112 -18.86 -2.99 19.52
CA VAL A 112 -19.50 -4.21 20.06
C VAL A 112 -20.69 -4.62 19.21
N ALA A 113 -21.72 -3.78 19.16
CA ALA A 113 -22.95 -4.08 18.43
C ALA A 113 -22.70 -4.08 16.91
N ASN A 114 -23.46 -4.90 16.19
CA ASN A 114 -23.48 -4.82 14.73
C ASN A 114 -23.91 -3.42 14.29
N ASN A 115 -23.27 -2.88 13.27
CA ASN A 115 -23.47 -1.52 12.77
C ASN A 115 -23.16 -0.39 13.76
N SER A 116 -22.53 -0.68 14.90
CA SER A 116 -21.98 0.37 15.75
C SER A 116 -20.83 1.08 15.05
N THR A 117 -20.70 2.37 15.35
CA THR A 117 -19.72 3.24 14.72
C THR A 117 -18.89 3.96 15.76
N GLY A 118 -17.66 4.29 15.38
CA GLY A 118 -16.79 5.17 16.15
C GLY A 118 -15.86 5.96 15.24
N THR A 119 -15.44 7.14 15.66
CA THR A 119 -14.58 8.02 14.85
C THR A 119 -13.25 8.22 15.54
N LEU A 120 -12.16 7.93 14.82
CA LEU A 120 -10.81 8.32 15.21
C LEU A 120 -10.44 9.62 14.50
N THR A 121 -10.11 10.65 15.26
CA THR A 121 -9.73 11.96 14.71
C THR A 121 -8.23 12.15 14.78
N PHE A 122 -7.65 12.65 13.69
CA PHE A 122 -6.22 12.83 13.54
C PHE A 122 -5.81 14.12 14.25
N GLY A 123 -4.91 14.01 15.22
CA GLY A 123 -4.25 15.16 15.85
C GLY A 123 -3.11 15.73 15.00
N THR A 124 -2.52 14.91 14.12
CA THR A 124 -1.49 15.32 13.16
C THR A 124 -2.14 15.81 11.87
N THR A 125 -1.87 17.05 11.47
CA THR A 125 -2.37 17.65 10.22
C THR A 125 -1.45 17.40 9.04
N GLY A 126 -1.97 17.50 7.81
CA GLY A 126 -1.19 17.42 6.57
C GLY A 126 -0.86 16.01 6.10
N LEU A 127 -1.29 14.98 6.82
CA LEU A 127 -1.07 13.59 6.42
C LEU A 127 -1.95 13.21 5.23
N THR A 128 -1.31 12.70 4.19
CA THR A 128 -1.91 12.09 3.00
C THR A 128 -1.16 10.82 2.67
N GLY A 129 -1.86 9.78 2.21
CA GLY A 129 -1.23 8.53 1.79
C GLY A 129 -1.98 7.30 2.27
N ASP A 130 -1.43 6.12 1.97
CA ASP A 130 -2.01 4.85 2.39
C ASP A 130 -2.05 4.76 3.92
N ILE A 131 -3.10 4.13 4.43
CA ILE A 131 -3.36 4.06 5.88
C ILE A 131 -3.12 2.64 6.35
N TYR A 132 -2.41 2.51 7.46
CA TYR A 132 -2.16 1.24 8.14
C TYR A 132 -2.86 1.24 9.50
N VAL A 133 -3.83 0.34 9.64
CA VAL A 133 -4.64 0.19 10.85
C VAL A 133 -4.10 -0.93 11.70
N LEU A 134 -3.87 -0.65 12.99
CA LEU A 134 -3.52 -1.65 14.00
C LEU A 134 -4.76 -2.04 14.80
N GLY A 135 -5.08 -3.33 14.85
CA GLY A 135 -6.21 -3.80 15.63
C GLY A 135 -6.37 -5.32 15.64
N ALA A 136 -7.35 -5.81 16.38
CA ALA A 136 -7.77 -7.21 16.36
C ALA A 136 -9.22 -7.36 16.82
N ALA A 137 -9.81 -8.52 16.58
CA ALA A 137 -11.07 -8.90 17.17
C ALA A 137 -10.86 -9.69 18.47
N GLY A 138 -11.64 -9.39 19.52
CA GLY A 138 -11.88 -10.32 20.62
C GLY A 138 -13.06 -11.22 20.26
N ASP A 139 -12.97 -12.52 20.50
CA ASP A 139 -13.99 -13.52 20.12
C ASP A 139 -14.41 -13.41 18.64
N GLY A 140 -13.43 -13.17 17.75
CA GLY A 140 -13.68 -13.04 16.31
C GLY A 140 -13.95 -14.38 15.63
N GLY A 141 -13.65 -15.50 16.30
CA GLY A 141 -13.67 -16.83 15.72
C GLY A 141 -12.74 -16.93 14.50
N THR A 142 -12.94 -17.97 13.69
CA THR A 142 -12.17 -18.17 12.45
C THR A 142 -12.54 -17.19 11.33
N ALA A 143 -13.76 -16.64 11.35
CA ALA A 143 -14.25 -15.72 10.33
C ALA A 143 -13.78 -14.26 10.54
N GLY A 144 -13.37 -13.90 11.76
CA GLY A 144 -13.01 -12.55 12.13
C GLY A 144 -14.19 -11.58 12.14
N VAL A 145 -13.88 -10.30 12.35
CA VAL A 145 -14.83 -9.20 12.36
C VAL A 145 -14.57 -8.30 11.17
N ASN A 146 -15.58 -8.14 10.31
CA ASN A 146 -15.52 -7.19 9.20
C ASN A 146 -15.93 -5.79 9.65
N ALA A 147 -15.23 -4.81 9.11
CA ALA A 147 -15.49 -3.41 9.32
C ALA A 147 -15.41 -2.60 8.02
N THR A 148 -16.06 -1.46 8.06
CA THR A 148 -16.02 -0.44 7.01
C THR A 148 -15.31 0.78 7.55
N PHE A 149 -14.32 1.27 6.79
CA PHE A 149 -13.55 2.46 7.12
C PHE A 149 -13.90 3.56 6.12
N LYS A 150 -14.47 4.66 6.59
CA LYS A 150 -14.70 5.88 5.81
C LYS A 150 -13.63 6.90 6.21
N VAL A 151 -12.67 7.10 5.32
CA VAL A 151 -11.58 8.07 5.45
C VAL A 151 -12.09 9.41 4.94
N ASN A 152 -12.19 10.39 5.82
CA ASN A 152 -12.66 11.74 5.47
C ASN A 152 -11.48 12.67 5.25
N PHE A 153 -11.61 13.53 4.24
CA PHE A 153 -10.60 14.46 3.83
C PHE A 153 -10.98 15.91 4.16
N SER A 154 -9.99 16.78 4.25
CA SER A 154 -10.15 18.21 4.56
C SER A 154 -10.97 18.99 3.52
N ASP A 155 -11.11 18.47 2.30
CA ASP A 155 -11.91 19.08 1.22
C ASP A 155 -13.40 18.68 1.28
N GLY A 156 -13.81 17.93 2.32
CA GLY A 156 -15.17 17.44 2.52
C GLY A 156 -15.49 16.14 1.76
N THR A 157 -14.57 15.63 0.94
CA THR A 157 -14.73 14.34 0.26
C THR A 157 -14.32 13.17 1.17
N PHE A 158 -14.59 11.94 0.74
CA PHE A 158 -14.18 10.74 1.47
C PHE A 158 -13.85 9.57 0.55
N GLN A 159 -13.10 8.60 1.06
CA GLN A 159 -12.93 7.28 0.47
C GLN A 159 -13.39 6.20 1.46
N GLN A 160 -14.10 5.20 0.97
CA GLN A 160 -14.65 4.12 1.79
C GLN A 160 -14.01 2.78 1.43
N PHE A 161 -13.67 2.02 2.47
CA PHE A 161 -13.14 0.67 2.39
C PHE A 161 -14.09 -0.27 3.11
N THR A 162 -14.66 -1.23 2.39
CA THR A 162 -15.58 -2.24 2.94
C THR A 162 -14.88 -3.59 3.07
N GLY A 163 -15.32 -4.42 4.02
CA GLY A 163 -14.79 -5.78 4.17
C GLY A 163 -13.38 -5.84 4.75
N VAL A 164 -12.97 -4.81 5.50
CA VAL A 164 -11.69 -4.84 6.22
C VAL A 164 -11.84 -5.79 7.40
N ASN A 165 -11.24 -6.97 7.28
CA ASN A 165 -11.40 -8.06 8.24
C ASN A 165 -10.28 -8.08 9.28
N PHE A 166 -10.66 -8.09 10.56
CA PHE A 166 -9.76 -8.33 11.69
C PHE A 166 -10.03 -9.73 12.27
N GLY A 167 -9.01 -10.58 12.24
CA GLY A 167 -9.10 -11.91 12.86
C GLY A 167 -9.23 -11.81 14.38
N ASP A 168 -9.62 -12.94 14.99
CA ASP A 168 -9.47 -13.11 16.43
C ASP A 168 -8.03 -12.82 16.86
N TRP A 169 -7.81 -12.20 18.00
CA TRP A 169 -6.48 -11.90 18.56
C TRP A 169 -5.60 -13.13 18.87
N TYR A 170 -6.04 -14.33 18.46
CA TYR A 170 -5.24 -15.55 18.36
C TYR A 170 -5.14 -16.06 16.91
N ASN A 171 -3.97 -16.59 16.58
CA ASN A 171 -3.72 -17.45 15.40
C ASN A 171 -4.03 -16.86 14.00
N GLY A 172 -4.26 -15.54 13.89
CA GLY A 172 -4.49 -14.87 12.61
C GLY A 172 -3.23 -14.22 11.98
N SER A 173 -3.45 -13.54 10.85
CA SER A 173 -2.45 -12.82 10.04
C SER A 173 -3.08 -11.65 9.24
N PRO A 174 -2.30 -10.72 8.66
CA PRO A 174 -0.88 -10.47 8.88
C PRO A 174 -0.62 -9.83 10.25
N VAL A 175 0.41 -10.29 10.94
CA VAL A 175 0.68 -9.94 12.34
C VAL A 175 1.53 -8.68 12.41
N ALA A 176 1.04 -7.66 13.10
CA ALA A 176 1.83 -6.48 13.44
C ALA A 176 2.73 -6.74 14.64
N ILE A 177 2.17 -7.33 15.70
CA ILE A 177 2.89 -7.71 16.92
C ILE A 177 2.23 -8.94 17.54
N GLN A 178 3.02 -9.78 18.23
CA GLN A 178 2.58 -10.98 18.92
C GLN A 178 3.28 -11.14 20.26
N GLY A 179 2.73 -11.98 21.14
CA GLY A 179 3.30 -12.22 22.47
C GLY A 179 3.14 -11.02 23.40
N ILE A 180 1.97 -10.36 23.31
CA ILE A 180 1.65 -9.13 24.05
C ILE A 180 0.89 -9.37 25.36
N GLY A 181 0.64 -10.65 25.70
CA GLY A 181 0.00 -11.07 26.94
C GLY A 181 -1.43 -10.60 27.13
N ARG A 182 -2.08 -11.16 28.15
CA ARG A 182 -3.39 -10.73 28.65
C ARG A 182 -3.53 -11.05 30.14
N ALA A 183 -4.51 -10.43 30.78
CA ALA A 183 -4.94 -10.79 32.13
C ALA A 183 -6.47 -10.87 32.17
N ASN A 184 -6.98 -11.80 32.98
CA ASN A 184 -8.41 -11.87 33.25
C ASN A 184 -8.81 -10.74 34.21
N ARG A 185 -9.82 -9.96 33.85
CA ARG A 185 -10.21 -8.74 34.58
C ARG A 185 -10.78 -8.98 35.97
N THR A 186 -11.29 -10.18 36.23
CA THR A 186 -11.95 -10.51 37.50
C THR A 186 -10.95 -11.03 38.53
N ASN A 187 -10.02 -11.89 38.12
CA ASN A 187 -9.09 -12.56 39.04
C ASN A 187 -7.61 -12.16 38.87
N GLY A 188 -7.30 -11.37 37.85
CA GLY A 188 -5.96 -10.86 37.58
C GLY A 188 -4.95 -11.89 37.05
N VAL A 189 -5.38 -13.12 36.76
CA VAL A 189 -4.51 -14.19 36.27
C VAL A 189 -3.94 -13.80 34.89
N LEU A 190 -2.61 -13.82 34.80
CA LEU A 190 -1.85 -13.60 33.58
C LEU A 190 -1.94 -14.82 32.65
N ASP A 191 -2.00 -14.56 31.36
CA ASP A 191 -1.99 -15.56 30.30
C ASP A 191 -1.30 -15.00 29.04
N GLY A 192 -0.69 -15.87 28.24
CA GLY A 192 0.02 -15.51 27.02
C GLY A 192 1.05 -16.55 26.60
N THR A 193 1.42 -16.49 25.33
CA THR A 193 2.49 -17.28 24.73
C THR A 193 3.40 -16.37 23.90
N THR A 194 4.47 -16.90 23.33
CA THR A 194 5.36 -16.14 22.43
C THR A 194 4.67 -15.66 21.15
N THR A 195 3.50 -16.21 20.81
CA THR A 195 2.76 -15.90 19.58
C THR A 195 1.36 -15.34 19.82
N ASN A 196 0.87 -15.35 21.07
CA ASN A 196 -0.47 -14.90 21.40
C ASN A 196 -0.54 -14.20 22.77
N PRO A 197 -1.46 -13.24 22.95
CA PRO A 197 -2.29 -12.63 21.91
C PRO A 197 -1.48 -11.86 20.87
N ARG A 198 -2.14 -11.37 19.82
CA ARG A 198 -1.52 -10.62 18.73
C ARG A 198 -2.44 -9.50 18.23
N LEU A 199 -1.85 -8.49 17.60
CA LEU A 199 -2.54 -7.46 16.83
C LEU A 199 -2.15 -7.56 15.35
N TYR A 200 -3.07 -7.13 14.49
CA TYR A 200 -2.94 -7.22 13.04
C TYR A 200 -2.76 -5.86 12.41
N GLU A 201 -2.04 -5.84 11.30
CA GLU A 201 -1.98 -4.69 10.40
C GLU A 201 -2.99 -4.85 9.26
N LYS A 202 -3.68 -3.77 8.92
CA LYS A 202 -4.55 -3.70 7.74
C LYS A 202 -4.21 -2.46 6.93
N LYS A 203 -3.78 -2.67 5.69
CA LYS A 203 -3.51 -1.59 4.73
C LYS A 203 -4.82 -1.17 4.05
N LEU A 204 -5.08 0.13 4.03
CA LEU A 204 -6.12 0.79 3.26
C LEU A 204 -5.45 1.61 2.17
N THR A 205 -5.48 1.11 0.93
CA THR A 205 -4.82 1.77 -0.21
C THR A 205 -5.69 2.91 -0.74
N LEU A 206 -5.23 4.15 -0.63
CA LEU A 206 -5.96 5.29 -1.16
C LEU A 206 -5.98 5.25 -2.70
N SER A 207 -7.05 5.76 -3.30
CA SER A 207 -7.07 6.03 -4.73
C SER A 207 -6.13 7.20 -5.03
N LEU A 208 -5.44 7.17 -6.17
CA LEU A 208 -4.50 8.23 -6.58
C LEU A 208 -5.13 9.63 -6.59
N SER A 209 -6.42 9.74 -6.91
CA SER A 209 -7.17 11.01 -6.86
C SER A 209 -7.30 11.62 -5.47
N ASN A 210 -7.02 10.84 -4.42
CA ASN A 210 -7.01 11.29 -3.04
C ASN A 210 -5.58 11.48 -2.49
N TYR A 211 -4.53 11.15 -3.26
CA TYR A 211 -3.17 11.50 -2.91
C TYR A 211 -3.01 13.03 -2.98
N GLY A 212 -2.68 13.66 -1.87
CA GLY A 212 -2.61 15.12 -1.71
C GLY A 212 -3.76 15.71 -0.90
N LYS A 213 -4.78 14.91 -0.58
CA LYS A 213 -5.86 15.34 0.32
C LYS A 213 -5.48 15.03 1.76
N THR A 214 -5.53 16.03 2.63
CA THR A 214 -5.26 15.83 4.05
C THR A 214 -6.37 14.98 4.68
N ILE A 215 -5.98 13.89 5.34
CA ILE A 215 -6.87 13.03 6.12
C ILE A 215 -7.20 13.74 7.43
N THR A 216 -8.50 13.83 7.78
CA THR A 216 -8.95 14.52 9.00
C THR A 216 -9.39 13.54 10.09
N ASN A 217 -10.17 12.54 9.70
CA ASN A 217 -10.69 11.53 10.60
C ASN A 217 -11.12 10.29 9.83
N ILE A 218 -11.28 9.19 10.57
CA ILE A 218 -11.73 7.91 10.04
C ILE A 218 -12.94 7.47 10.85
N LEU A 219 -14.08 7.34 10.20
CA LEU A 219 -15.27 6.70 10.76
C LEU A 219 -15.18 5.19 10.51
N VAL A 220 -15.18 4.42 11.59
CA VAL A 220 -15.16 2.95 11.56
C VAL A 220 -16.56 2.44 11.88
N THR A 221 -17.06 1.52 11.07
CA THR A 221 -18.33 0.81 11.30
C THR A 221 -18.06 -0.68 11.42
N LYS A 222 -18.52 -1.33 12.49
CA LYS A 222 -18.50 -2.80 12.61
C LYS A 222 -19.66 -3.38 11.81
N ASN A 223 -19.39 -4.33 10.91
CA ASN A 223 -20.41 -4.93 10.02
C ASN A 223 -20.60 -6.43 10.28
N THR A 224 -20.17 -6.93 11.44
CA THR A 224 -20.34 -8.33 11.83
C THR A 224 -20.98 -8.37 13.21
N ALA A 225 -21.97 -9.25 13.41
CA ALA A 225 -22.68 -9.36 14.68
C ALA A 225 -21.81 -9.95 15.79
N ALA A 226 -21.09 -11.03 15.50
CA ALA A 226 -20.16 -11.66 16.43
C ALA A 226 -18.90 -10.82 16.70
N GLY A 227 -18.21 -11.16 17.78
CA GLY A 227 -16.91 -10.59 18.17
C GLY A 227 -16.93 -9.11 18.56
N TYR A 228 -15.76 -8.62 18.96
CA TYR A 228 -15.51 -7.28 19.47
C TYR A 228 -14.38 -6.67 18.67
N LEU A 229 -14.64 -5.60 17.93
CA LEU A 229 -13.57 -4.94 17.17
C LEU A 229 -12.82 -3.96 18.08
N ASN A 230 -11.49 -4.07 18.11
CA ASN A 230 -10.62 -3.14 18.81
C ASN A 230 -9.62 -2.53 17.82
N ILE A 231 -9.74 -1.23 17.56
CA ILE A 231 -8.72 -0.47 16.81
C ILE A 231 -7.83 0.24 17.82
N MET A 232 -6.53 -0.06 17.76
CA MET A 232 -5.53 0.35 18.75
C MET A 232 -4.62 1.46 18.22
N GLY A 233 -4.52 1.65 16.91
CA GLY A 233 -3.67 2.67 16.32
C GLY A 233 -3.84 2.83 14.80
N ILE A 234 -3.37 3.96 14.29
CA ILE A 234 -3.30 4.29 12.86
C ILE A 234 -1.93 4.89 12.56
N THR A 235 -1.36 4.49 11.42
CA THR A 235 -0.16 5.08 10.83
C THR A 235 -0.46 5.40 9.37
N VAL A 236 0.11 6.48 8.86
CA VAL A 236 -0.01 6.85 7.44
C VAL A 236 1.35 6.66 6.78
N ASP A 237 1.39 5.97 5.65
CA ASP A 237 2.52 6.03 4.73
C ASP A 237 2.46 7.36 3.97
N HIS A 238 3.07 8.39 4.54
CA HIS A 238 2.87 9.76 4.13
C HIS A 238 3.50 10.06 2.78
N GLN A 239 2.66 10.42 1.81
CA GLN A 239 3.07 10.68 0.43
C GLN A 239 3.40 12.16 0.26
N THR A 240 4.67 12.50 0.47
CA THR A 240 5.20 13.86 0.23
C THR A 240 5.41 14.13 -1.26
N CYS A 241 5.68 13.08 -2.05
CA CYS A 241 5.83 13.15 -3.49
C CYS A 241 4.53 12.74 -4.21
N LEU A 242 3.78 13.74 -4.70
CA LEU A 242 2.49 13.48 -5.33
C LEU A 242 2.63 12.83 -6.72
N PRO A 243 1.78 11.85 -7.05
CA PRO A 243 1.79 11.19 -8.36
C PRO A 243 1.30 12.13 -9.47
N VAL A 244 1.74 11.85 -10.69
CA VAL A 244 1.17 12.48 -11.88
C VAL A 244 -0.28 12.07 -12.07
N MET A 245 -1.08 12.94 -12.69
CA MET A 245 -2.50 12.69 -12.97
C MET A 245 -2.79 12.92 -14.46
N GLY A 246 -4.02 12.63 -14.90
CA GLY A 246 -4.47 12.97 -16.25
C GLY A 246 -3.62 12.36 -17.36
N LEU A 247 -3.12 11.13 -17.18
CA LEU A 247 -2.42 10.39 -18.22
C LEU A 247 -3.38 10.17 -19.40
N ASN A 248 -2.89 10.35 -20.62
CA ASN A 248 -3.66 10.12 -21.83
C ASN A 248 -2.78 9.62 -22.98
N ALA A 249 -3.45 9.10 -24.01
CA ALA A 249 -2.87 8.74 -25.30
C ALA A 249 -3.77 9.33 -26.40
N THR A 250 -3.17 10.02 -27.36
CA THR A 250 -3.87 10.66 -28.49
C THR A 250 -3.13 10.40 -29.79
N GLY A 251 -3.81 10.52 -30.93
CA GLY A 251 -3.18 10.32 -32.24
C GLY A 251 -2.54 8.93 -32.42
N THR A 252 -3.09 7.90 -31.75
CA THR A 252 -2.53 6.55 -31.79
C THR A 252 -2.67 5.95 -33.18
N THR A 253 -1.54 5.51 -33.75
CA THR A 253 -1.45 4.83 -35.04
C THR A 253 -1.16 3.35 -34.84
N THR A 254 -0.75 2.63 -35.89
CA THR A 254 -0.27 1.24 -35.80
C THR A 254 1.07 1.14 -35.08
N THR A 255 1.91 2.19 -35.09
CA THR A 255 3.28 2.14 -34.55
C THR A 255 3.65 3.29 -33.63
N SER A 256 2.75 4.26 -33.43
CA SER A 256 3.01 5.44 -32.60
C SER A 256 1.81 5.86 -31.77
N SER A 257 2.06 6.69 -30.75
CA SER A 257 1.01 7.38 -30.00
C SER A 257 1.61 8.63 -29.36
N ASN A 258 0.79 9.67 -29.14
CA ASN A 258 1.19 10.85 -28.38
C ASN A 258 0.73 10.68 -26.94
N LEU A 259 1.68 10.51 -26.02
CA LEU A 259 1.41 10.27 -24.61
C LEU A 259 1.69 11.54 -23.81
N ALA A 260 0.77 11.91 -22.93
CA ALA A 260 0.95 13.06 -22.04
C ALA A 260 0.35 12.81 -20.66
N TRP A 261 0.79 13.61 -19.71
CA TRP A 261 0.28 13.62 -18.33
C TRP A 261 0.27 15.04 -17.76
N THR A 262 -0.52 15.22 -16.70
CA THR A 262 -0.60 16.47 -15.94
C THR A 262 0.47 16.49 -14.86
N ALA A 263 1.27 17.55 -14.87
CA ALA A 263 2.32 17.78 -13.89
C ALA A 263 1.71 18.02 -12.48
N PRO A 264 2.20 17.36 -11.43
CA PRO A 264 1.87 17.69 -10.05
C PRO A 264 2.62 18.96 -9.60
N VAL A 265 2.25 19.48 -8.43
CA VAL A 265 3.04 20.54 -7.77
C VAL A 265 4.41 19.98 -7.38
N SER A 266 5.47 20.80 -7.53
CA SER A 266 6.88 20.46 -7.24
C SER A 266 7.37 19.18 -7.93
N THR A 267 7.87 19.31 -9.16
CA THR A 267 8.46 18.22 -9.95
C THR A 267 9.87 18.58 -10.39
N GLN A 268 10.78 17.61 -10.35
CA GLN A 268 12.13 17.68 -10.91
C GLN A 268 12.23 16.89 -12.23
N GLY A 269 11.10 16.43 -12.76
CA GLY A 269 11.00 15.53 -13.90
C GLY A 269 10.16 14.30 -13.56
N TYR A 270 10.21 13.31 -14.44
CA TYR A 270 9.40 12.10 -14.35
C TYR A 270 10.23 10.88 -14.68
N GLU A 271 9.79 9.73 -14.21
CA GLU A 271 10.13 8.48 -14.86
C GLU A 271 8.90 7.93 -15.56
N TYR A 272 9.11 7.45 -16.79
CA TYR A 272 8.07 6.77 -17.54
C TYR A 272 8.54 5.40 -18.01
N ALA A 273 7.58 4.50 -18.23
CA ALA A 273 7.81 3.23 -18.91
C ALA A 273 6.59 2.92 -19.79
N ILE A 274 6.84 2.34 -20.96
CA ILE A 274 5.79 1.82 -21.83
C ILE A 274 5.99 0.31 -21.89
N THR A 275 5.05 -0.45 -21.34
CA THR A 275 5.14 -1.90 -21.27
C THR A 275 3.86 -2.56 -21.78
N THR A 276 3.85 -3.88 -21.95
CA THR A 276 2.64 -4.66 -22.25
C THR A 276 2.01 -5.26 -20.98
N SER A 277 2.53 -4.90 -19.80
CA SER A 277 2.08 -5.37 -18.50
C SER A 277 1.31 -4.26 -17.77
N ALA A 278 0.18 -4.59 -17.14
CA ALA A 278 -0.53 -3.65 -16.29
C ALA A 278 0.27 -3.28 -15.01
N THR A 279 1.17 -4.16 -14.59
CA THR A 279 2.05 -3.95 -13.43
C THR A 279 3.23 -3.06 -13.84
N PRO A 280 3.42 -1.90 -13.19
CA PRO A 280 4.55 -1.02 -13.44
C PRO A 280 5.89 -1.72 -13.18
N PRO A 281 6.95 -1.38 -13.94
CA PRO A 281 8.29 -1.90 -13.71
C PRO A 281 8.93 -1.33 -12.44
N ALA A 282 10.05 -1.92 -12.02
CA ALA A 282 10.83 -1.44 -10.88
C ALA A 282 11.48 -0.07 -11.12
N SER A 283 11.79 0.26 -12.38
CA SER A 283 12.36 1.55 -12.79
C SER A 283 11.86 1.94 -14.19
N GLY A 284 11.93 3.24 -14.49
CA GLY A 284 11.61 3.77 -15.82
C GLY A 284 12.77 4.53 -16.48
N THR A 285 12.43 5.22 -17.56
CA THR A 285 13.30 6.17 -18.25
C THR A 285 13.00 7.57 -17.73
N PHE A 286 14.04 8.32 -17.35
CA PHE A 286 13.88 9.70 -16.92
C PHE A 286 13.50 10.61 -18.09
N ILE A 287 12.59 11.55 -17.84
CA ILE A 287 12.18 12.58 -18.80
C ILE A 287 11.84 13.88 -18.06
N SER A 288 12.25 15.02 -18.60
CA SER A 288 11.97 16.35 -18.02
C SER A 288 10.65 16.95 -18.50
N THR A 289 10.15 16.52 -19.66
CA THR A 289 8.87 16.94 -20.23
C THR A 289 7.73 16.07 -19.75
N ASN A 290 6.51 16.60 -19.75
CA ASN A 290 5.30 15.89 -19.34
C ASN A 290 4.60 15.14 -20.49
N SER A 291 5.35 14.82 -21.53
CA SER A 291 4.86 14.12 -22.72
C SER A 291 5.98 13.31 -23.37
N PHE A 292 5.60 12.21 -24.02
CA PHE A 292 6.50 11.36 -24.79
C PHE A 292 5.76 10.73 -25.98
N ASN A 293 6.42 10.65 -27.14
CA ASN A 293 5.81 10.16 -28.37
C ASN A 293 6.58 8.94 -28.90
N PRO A 294 6.26 7.70 -28.47
CA PRO A 294 6.86 6.50 -29.05
C PRO A 294 6.54 6.37 -30.54
N THR A 295 7.50 5.91 -31.35
CA THR A 295 7.35 5.73 -32.82
C THR A 295 7.62 4.31 -33.32
N THR A 296 7.96 3.38 -32.41
CA THR A 296 8.36 2.00 -32.74
C THR A 296 7.51 0.97 -31.98
N LEU A 297 6.22 1.23 -31.81
CA LEU A 297 5.27 0.31 -31.20
C LEU A 297 4.85 -0.79 -32.19
N ASN A 298 4.43 -1.93 -31.68
CA ASN A 298 3.86 -3.00 -32.49
C ASN A 298 2.38 -2.73 -32.75
N ALA A 299 1.90 -3.06 -33.94
CA ALA A 299 0.49 -2.92 -34.31
C ALA A 299 -0.41 -3.88 -33.52
N GLY A 300 -1.67 -3.48 -33.30
CA GLY A 300 -2.69 -4.29 -32.63
C GLY A 300 -2.32 -4.70 -31.20
N THR A 301 -1.45 -3.96 -30.54
CA THR A 301 -0.86 -4.31 -29.25
C THR A 301 -1.38 -3.38 -28.16
N THR A 302 -1.78 -3.95 -27.01
CA THR A 302 -2.13 -3.16 -25.83
C THR A 302 -0.89 -2.86 -25.02
N TYR A 303 -0.68 -1.58 -24.76
CA TYR A 303 0.39 -1.04 -23.96
C TYR A 303 -0.15 -0.35 -22.71
N TYR A 304 0.73 -0.20 -21.73
CA TYR A 304 0.52 0.55 -20.51
C TYR A 304 1.62 1.60 -20.41
N LEU A 305 1.22 2.87 -20.38
CA LEU A 305 2.05 3.97 -19.97
C LEU A 305 2.06 4.01 -18.45
N HIS A 306 3.21 3.77 -17.84
CA HIS A 306 3.44 4.01 -16.41
C HIS A 306 4.24 5.29 -16.27
N VAL A 307 3.82 6.19 -15.39
CA VAL A 307 4.55 7.42 -15.08
C VAL A 307 4.55 7.65 -13.58
N ARG A 308 5.71 8.02 -13.03
CA ARG A 308 5.85 8.50 -11.65
C ARG A 308 6.56 9.83 -11.65
N ASN A 309 6.18 10.70 -10.72
CA ASN A 309 6.85 11.97 -10.50
C ASN A 309 8.21 11.74 -9.83
N SER A 310 9.23 12.50 -10.26
CA SER A 310 10.50 12.60 -9.54
C SER A 310 10.50 13.90 -8.73
N CYS A 311 10.53 13.77 -7.40
CA CYS A 311 10.55 14.93 -6.50
C CYS A 311 11.96 15.40 -6.13
N GLY A 312 12.99 14.80 -6.73
CA GLY A 312 14.40 15.08 -6.43
C GLY A 312 14.97 14.19 -5.33
N SER A 313 16.30 14.20 -5.20
CA SER A 313 17.06 13.43 -4.17
C SER A 313 16.76 11.92 -4.14
N GLY A 314 16.37 11.34 -5.29
CA GLY A 314 16.00 9.93 -5.39
C GLY A 314 14.58 9.60 -4.90
N SER A 315 13.78 10.60 -4.49
CA SER A 315 12.39 10.41 -4.08
C SER A 315 11.45 10.39 -5.29
N PHE A 316 10.60 9.38 -5.35
CA PHE A 316 9.60 9.20 -6.40
C PHE A 316 8.20 9.03 -5.82
N SER A 317 7.19 9.45 -6.56
CA SER A 317 5.81 9.09 -6.26
C SER A 317 5.55 7.61 -6.56
N VAL A 318 4.40 7.12 -6.11
CA VAL A 318 3.82 5.90 -6.68
C VAL A 318 3.60 6.05 -8.19
N TRP A 319 3.63 4.94 -8.93
CA TRP A 319 3.31 4.90 -10.35
C TRP A 319 1.83 5.17 -10.58
N ASN A 320 1.51 6.03 -11.55
CA ASN A 320 0.20 6.08 -12.19
C ASN A 320 0.30 5.40 -13.55
N SER A 321 -0.75 4.70 -13.98
CA SER A 321 -0.75 3.91 -15.21
C SER A 321 -1.95 4.19 -16.09
N TYR A 322 -1.75 4.18 -17.40
CA TYR A 322 -2.79 4.37 -18.40
C TYR A 322 -2.66 3.35 -19.53
N SER A 323 -3.74 2.65 -19.85
CA SER A 323 -3.76 1.65 -20.93
C SER A 323 -4.18 2.29 -22.26
N PHE A 324 -3.49 1.92 -23.34
CA PHE A 324 -3.84 2.30 -24.71
C PHE A 324 -3.48 1.17 -25.67
N SER A 325 -4.16 1.11 -26.82
CA SER A 325 -3.89 0.08 -27.83
C SER A 325 -3.54 0.74 -29.16
N THR A 326 -2.48 0.25 -29.80
CA THR A 326 -2.17 0.63 -31.18
C THR A 326 -3.22 0.07 -32.13
N LEU A 327 -3.39 0.74 -33.28
CA LEU A 327 -4.26 0.24 -34.34
C LEU A 327 -3.72 -1.09 -34.88
N VAL A 328 -4.61 -1.99 -35.27
CA VAL A 328 -4.21 -3.23 -35.95
C VAL A 328 -3.62 -2.90 -37.30
N CYS A 329 -2.63 -3.68 -37.74
CA CYS A 329 -2.18 -3.60 -39.13
C CYS A 329 -3.36 -4.05 -40.00
N PRO A 330 -3.84 -3.22 -40.93
CA PRO A 330 -4.98 -3.65 -41.72
C PRO A 330 -4.54 -4.78 -42.65
N THR A 331 -5.36 -5.82 -42.74
CA THR A 331 -5.05 -6.96 -43.59
C THR A 331 -5.09 -6.54 -45.06
N ALA A 332 -4.04 -6.87 -45.81
CA ALA A 332 -4.11 -6.83 -47.26
C ALA A 332 -5.27 -7.74 -47.72
N GLY A 333 -6.13 -7.23 -48.60
CA GLY A 333 -7.19 -8.04 -49.17
C GLY A 333 -6.61 -9.20 -49.99
N ALA A 334 -7.37 -10.28 -50.16
CA ALA A 334 -6.95 -11.39 -50.99
C ALA A 334 -6.70 -10.91 -52.43
N PRO A 335 -5.61 -11.35 -53.09
CA PRO A 335 -5.35 -10.96 -54.46
C PRO A 335 -6.46 -11.49 -55.36
N VAL A 336 -7.01 -10.61 -56.19
CA VAL A 336 -8.03 -10.96 -57.18
C VAL A 336 -7.33 -11.15 -58.53
N THR A 337 -7.58 -12.28 -59.16
CA THR A 337 -7.08 -12.56 -60.52
C THR A 337 -8.13 -12.14 -61.54
N SER A 338 -7.68 -11.48 -62.61
CA SER A 338 -8.50 -11.09 -63.75
C SER A 338 -7.73 -11.28 -65.06
N ASN A 339 -8.43 -11.27 -66.19
CA ASN A 339 -7.85 -11.41 -67.54
C ASN A 339 -6.92 -12.64 -67.69
N ASN A 340 -7.33 -13.81 -67.18
CA ASN A 340 -6.55 -15.04 -67.28
C ASN A 340 -6.66 -15.65 -68.69
N ILE A 341 -5.70 -15.33 -69.56
CA ILE A 341 -5.60 -15.80 -70.95
C ILE A 341 -4.23 -16.44 -71.21
N PRO A 342 -4.05 -17.28 -72.24
CA PRO A 342 -2.75 -17.86 -72.56
C PRO A 342 -1.67 -16.78 -72.74
N GLY A 343 -0.62 -16.82 -71.92
CA GLY A 343 0.49 -15.86 -71.94
C GLY A 343 0.27 -14.57 -71.12
N SER A 344 -0.87 -14.37 -70.47
CA SER A 344 -1.13 -13.18 -69.64
C SER A 344 -2.12 -13.42 -68.50
N VAL A 345 -1.84 -12.84 -67.33
CA VAL A 345 -2.75 -12.77 -66.18
C VAL A 345 -2.59 -11.43 -65.49
N THR A 346 -3.68 -10.83 -65.02
CA THR A 346 -3.65 -9.63 -64.18
C THR A 346 -3.94 -10.02 -62.73
N ILE A 347 -3.07 -9.62 -61.81
CA ILE A 347 -3.25 -9.80 -60.37
C ILE A 347 -3.44 -8.42 -59.74
N THR A 348 -4.58 -8.19 -59.10
CA THR A 348 -4.87 -6.95 -58.37
C THR A 348 -5.02 -7.24 -56.88
N TRP A 349 -4.36 -6.45 -56.05
CA TRP A 349 -4.59 -6.46 -54.60
C TRP A 349 -5.63 -5.40 -54.30
N PRO A 350 -6.83 -5.74 -53.78
CA PRO A 350 -7.75 -4.72 -53.31
C PRO A 350 -7.10 -4.06 -52.10
N GLY A 351 -6.58 -2.85 -52.31
CA GLY A 351 -5.98 -2.05 -51.26
C GLY A 351 -6.96 -1.83 -50.12
N SER A 352 -6.45 -1.82 -48.90
CA SER A 352 -7.21 -1.32 -47.75
C SER A 352 -7.64 0.12 -48.02
N THR A 353 -8.84 0.49 -47.59
CA THR A 353 -9.31 1.89 -47.58
C THR A 353 -8.71 2.70 -46.42
N ASP A 354 -7.86 2.09 -45.59
CA ASP A 354 -7.17 2.78 -44.50
C ASP A 354 -6.05 3.69 -45.05
N PRO A 355 -6.14 5.02 -44.89
CA PRO A 355 -5.14 5.97 -45.35
C PRO A 355 -3.73 5.72 -44.78
N ALA A 356 -3.61 4.97 -43.68
CA ALA A 356 -2.33 4.65 -43.05
C ALA A 356 -1.46 3.65 -43.83
N ILE A 357 -1.99 2.98 -44.87
CA ILE A 357 -1.27 1.94 -45.65
C ILE A 357 -1.02 2.34 -47.11
N ALA A 358 -1.39 3.57 -47.51
CA ALA A 358 -1.21 4.01 -48.89
C ALA A 358 0.27 4.02 -49.34
N LEU A 359 1.22 3.96 -48.40
CA LEU A 359 2.67 3.91 -48.66
C LEU A 359 3.29 2.50 -48.59
N TYR A 360 2.48 1.46 -48.36
CA TYR A 360 2.95 0.06 -48.22
C TYR A 360 2.48 -0.87 -49.36
N GLN A 361 1.86 -0.32 -50.41
CA GLN A 361 1.45 -1.06 -51.61
C GLN A 361 2.41 -0.87 -52.77
#